data_AF-A0A4V1USY0-F1
#
_entry.id   AF-A0A4V1USY0-F1
#
_cell.length_a   1.000
_cell.length_b   1.000
_cell.length_c   1.000
_cell.angle_alpha   90.00
_cell.angle_beta   90.00
_cell.angle_gamma   90.00
#
_symmetry.space_group_name_H-M   'P 1'
#
loop_
_entity.id
_entity.type
_entity.pdbx_description
1 polymer ?
#
loop_
_entity_poly.entity_id
_entity_poly.type
_entity_poly.pdbx_seq_one_letter_code
_entity_poly.pdbx_strand_id
1 'polypeptide(L)'
;MIGLEGKKLKSLNITMDETGIGGWSEDDFVKAVKYGIIPGNKPALRPPMQPYSALTDSEVKAIYAYLKTVPKIKNKVDRNL
;
A
#
# COMPACT_ATOMS: atom_id res chain seq x y z
N MET A 1 -3.61 0.54 -13.33
CA MET A 1 -3.01 1.79 -13.88
C MET A 1 -2.16 1.45 -15.10
N ILE A 2 -1.91 2.41 -15.99
CA ILE A 2 -0.98 2.22 -17.11
C ILE A 2 0.41 2.67 -16.64
N GLY A 3 1.39 1.77 -16.73
CA GLY A 3 2.80 2.07 -16.45
C GLY A 3 3.44 2.87 -17.58
N LEU A 4 4.66 3.34 -17.35
CA LEU A 4 5.41 4.18 -18.30
C LEU A 4 5.62 3.50 -19.68
N GLU A 5 5.63 2.17 -19.73
CA GLU A 5 5.78 1.36 -20.96
C GLU A 5 4.43 0.97 -21.60
N GLY A 6 3.31 1.55 -21.18
CA GLY A 6 1.97 1.18 -21.67
C GLY A 6 1.42 -0.13 -21.08
N LYS A 7 2.19 -0.84 -20.24
CA LYS A 7 1.76 -2.07 -19.55
C LYS A 7 0.74 -1.79 -18.45
N LYS A 8 -0.22 -2.71 -18.27
CA LYS A 8 -1.18 -2.66 -17.16
C LYS A 8 -0.52 -3.08 -15.85
N LEU A 9 -0.38 -2.13 -14.92
CA LEU A 9 0.07 -2.37 -13.57
C LEU A 9 -1.11 -2.53 -12.60
N LYS A 10 -1.00 -3.48 -11.67
CA LYS A 10 -1.96 -3.69 -10.58
C LYS A 10 -1.45 -3.08 -9.28
N SER A 11 -2.36 -2.48 -8.51
CA SER A 11 -2.08 -2.03 -7.14
C SER A 11 -2.17 -3.21 -6.16
N LEU A 12 -1.55 -3.06 -4.98
CA LEU A 12 -1.70 -4.01 -3.88
C LEU A 12 -3.14 -4.04 -3.34
N ASN A 13 -3.52 -5.15 -2.73
CA ASN A 13 -4.68 -5.20 -1.84
C ASN A 13 -4.34 -4.43 -0.56
N ILE A 14 -5.18 -3.47 -0.19
CA ILE A 14 -4.99 -2.61 1.00
C ILE A 14 -6.02 -2.90 2.11
N THR A 15 -6.82 -3.95 1.97
CA THR A 15 -7.71 -4.39 3.05
C THR A 15 -6.92 -5.16 4.12
N MET A 16 -7.49 -5.30 5.31
CA MET A 16 -6.90 -6.05 6.44
C MET A 16 -6.96 -7.58 6.27
N ASP A 17 -7.05 -8.06 5.03
CA ASP A 17 -6.91 -9.47 4.68
C ASP A 17 -5.44 -9.90 4.70
N GLU A 18 -5.19 -11.21 4.87
CA GLU A 18 -3.85 -11.81 4.80
C GLU A 18 -3.16 -11.60 3.45
N THR A 19 -3.93 -11.49 2.36
CA THR A 19 -3.39 -11.18 1.02
C THR A 19 -3.21 -9.68 0.79
N GLY A 20 -3.57 -8.86 1.76
CA GLY A 20 -3.43 -7.40 1.76
C GLY A 20 -2.45 -6.91 2.83
N ILE A 21 -2.86 -5.92 3.61
CA ILE A 21 -2.04 -5.30 4.67
C ILE A 21 -2.34 -5.85 6.07
N GLY A 22 -3.08 -6.97 6.19
CA GLY A 22 -3.50 -7.51 7.48
C GLY A 22 -2.36 -7.94 8.42
N GLY A 23 -1.17 -8.20 7.88
CA GLY A 23 0.04 -8.49 8.67
C GLY A 23 0.96 -7.29 8.90
N TRP A 24 0.60 -6.10 8.43
CA TRP A 24 1.43 -4.89 8.57
C TRP A 24 1.12 -4.18 9.88
N SER A 25 2.15 -3.68 10.55
CA SER A 25 1.96 -2.75 11.66
C SER A 25 1.50 -1.38 11.13
N GLU A 26 0.97 -0.54 12.02
CA GLU A 26 0.61 0.84 11.68
C GLU A 26 1.83 1.64 11.19
N ASP A 27 3.01 1.44 11.80
CA ASP A 27 4.26 2.10 11.40
C ASP A 27 4.75 1.61 10.03
N ASP A 28 4.55 0.34 9.70
CA ASP A 28 4.84 -0.17 8.36
C ASP A 28 3.94 0.49 7.31
N PHE A 29 2.66 0.70 7.64
CA PHE A 29 1.74 1.42 6.77
C PHE A 29 2.17 2.87 6.58
N VAL A 30 2.58 3.55 7.65
CA VAL A 30 3.13 4.92 7.56
C VAL A 30 4.34 4.97 6.63
N LYS A 31 5.30 4.05 6.80
CA LYS A 31 6.50 3.98 5.94
C LYS A 31 6.14 3.73 4.48
N ALA A 32 5.17 2.85 4.22
CA ALA A 32 4.74 2.53 2.87
C ALA A 32 4.10 3.72 2.17
N VAL A 33 3.24 4.48 2.86
CA VAL A 33 2.56 5.64 2.27
C VAL A 33 3.53 6.82 2.09
N LYS A 34 4.31 7.14 3.12
CA LYS A 34 5.16 8.35 3.12
C LYS A 34 6.46 8.20 2.37
N TYR A 35 7.00 6.99 2.29
CA TYR A 35 8.33 6.73 1.73
C TYR A 35 8.34 5.63 0.67
N GLY A 36 7.22 4.96 0.45
CA GLY A 36 7.16 3.87 -0.53
C GLY A 36 7.95 2.65 -0.10
N ILE A 37 8.05 2.36 1.20
CA ILE A 37 8.80 1.22 1.76
C ILE A 37 7.83 0.28 2.49
N ILE A 38 7.74 -0.98 2.06
CA ILE A 38 6.91 -2.03 2.70
C ILE A 38 7.72 -2.87 3.70
N PRO A 39 7.06 -3.71 4.54
CA PRO A 39 7.75 -4.65 5.43
C PRO A 39 8.85 -5.46 4.75
N GLY A 40 9.96 -5.65 5.48
CA GLY A 40 11.18 -6.23 4.93
C GLY A 40 12.01 -5.26 4.08
N ASN A 41 11.76 -3.95 4.21
CA ASN A 41 12.50 -2.86 3.58
C ASN A 41 12.51 -2.93 2.04
N LYS A 42 11.38 -3.35 1.45
CA LYS A 42 11.23 -3.48 -0.01
C LYS A 42 10.52 -2.25 -0.59
N PRO A 43 10.78 -1.88 -1.85
CA PRO A 43 10.03 -0.81 -2.51
C PRO A 43 8.56 -1.19 -2.69
N ALA A 44 7.67 -0.36 -2.16
CA ALA A 44 6.21 -0.46 -2.27
C ALA A 44 5.71 -0.01 -3.64
N LEU A 45 6.26 1.10 -4.11
CA LEU A 45 5.71 1.87 -5.23
C LEU A 45 6.40 1.50 -6.52
N ARG A 46 5.62 1.57 -7.60
CA ARG A 46 6.12 1.49 -8.97
C ARG A 46 5.62 2.73 -9.70
N PRO A 47 6.44 3.36 -10.55
CA PRO A 47 5.97 4.45 -11.38
C PRO A 47 4.66 4.08 -12.10
N PRO A 48 3.67 4.98 -12.15
CA PRO A 48 3.71 6.37 -11.70
C PRO A 48 3.31 6.65 -10.24
N MET A 49 3.12 5.65 -9.37
CA MET A 49 2.78 5.92 -7.96
C MET A 49 3.96 6.60 -7.23
N GLN A 50 3.68 7.72 -6.57
CA GLN A 50 4.64 8.51 -5.79
C GLN A 50 4.37 8.39 -4.29
N PRO A 51 5.40 8.51 -3.44
CA PRO A 51 5.22 8.57 -2.00
C PRO A 51 4.56 9.90 -1.58
N TYR A 52 3.76 9.86 -0.53
CA TYR A 52 3.06 11.01 0.03
C TYR A 52 3.76 11.53 1.28
N SER A 53 5.03 11.95 1.13
CA SER A 53 5.88 12.38 2.25
C SER A 53 5.37 13.61 2.99
N ALA A 54 4.53 14.43 2.34
CA ALA A 54 3.94 15.63 2.91
C ALA A 54 2.81 15.38 3.93
N LEU A 55 2.22 14.18 3.95
CA LEU A 55 1.20 13.85 4.94
C LEU A 55 1.80 13.76 6.34
N THR A 56 1.08 14.27 7.33
CA THR A 56 1.43 14.05 8.73
C THR A 56 1.22 12.59 9.11
N ASP A 57 1.94 12.11 10.12
CA ASP A 57 1.76 10.73 10.59
C ASP A 57 0.34 10.50 11.10
N SER A 58 -0.29 11.52 11.71
CA SER A 58 -1.68 11.43 12.18
C SER A 58 -2.67 11.20 11.03
N GLU A 59 -2.51 11.88 9.90
CA GLU A 59 -3.39 11.68 8.73
C GLU A 59 -3.24 10.27 8.16
N VAL A 60 -2.00 9.78 8.04
CA VAL A 60 -1.74 8.43 7.52
C VAL A 60 -2.26 7.35 8.49
N LYS A 61 -2.11 7.57 9.79
CA LYS A 61 -2.66 6.69 10.83
C LYS A 61 -4.19 6.70 10.83
N ALA A 62 -4.83 7.84 10.58
CA ALA A 62 -6.28 7.91 10.42
C ALA A 62 -6.77 7.10 9.22
N ILE A 63 -6.02 7.13 8.10
CA ILE A 63 -6.30 6.26 6.94
C ILE A 63 -6.18 4.78 7.33
N TYR A 64 -5.11 4.40 8.04
CA TYR A 64 -4.95 3.02 8.52
C TYR A 64 -6.09 2.59 9.45
N ALA A 65 -6.51 3.48 10.36
CA ALA A 65 -7.65 3.26 11.24
C ALA A 65 -8.95 3.04 10.45
N TYR A 66 -9.21 3.83 9.42
CA TYR A 66 -10.34 3.64 8.52
C TYR A 66 -10.24 2.30 7.76
N LEU A 67 -9.07 1.92 7.25
CA LEU A 67 -8.90 0.63 6.55
C LEU A 67 -9.20 -0.58 7.45
N LYS A 68 -9.06 -0.45 8.78
CA LYS A 68 -9.48 -1.49 9.74
C LYS A 68 -10.99 -1.68 9.82
N THR A 69 -11.80 -0.70 9.40
CA THR A 69 -13.26 -0.80 9.41
C THR A 69 -13.83 -1.30 8.08
N VAL A 70 -13.04 -1.32 7.01
CA VAL A 70 -13.46 -1.78 5.68
C VAL A 70 -13.51 -3.32 5.65
N PRO A 71 -14.48 -3.94 4.95
CA PRO A 71 -14.51 -5.38 4.77
C PRO A 71 -13.20 -5.94 4.21
N LYS A 72 -12.75 -7.06 4.79
CA LYS A 72 -11.58 -7.79 4.30
C LYS A 72 -11.92 -8.46 2.98
N ILE A 73 -11.08 -8.26 1.97
CA ILE A 73 -11.25 -8.88 0.66
C ILE A 73 -10.04 -9.74 0.38
N LYS A 74 -10.26 -11.06 0.27
CA LYS A 74 -9.23 -12.01 -0.13
C LYS A 74 -8.93 -11.86 -1.62
N ASN A 75 -7.78 -11.26 -1.93
CA ASN A 75 -7.34 -11.00 -3.30
C ASN A 75 -5.81 -10.99 -3.38
N LYS A 76 -5.21 -12.10 -3.84
CA LYS A 76 -3.77 -12.19 -4.04
C LYS A 76 -3.40 -11.53 -5.38
N VAL A 77 -2.71 -10.40 -5.31
CA VAL A 77 -2.26 -9.67 -6.51
C VAL A 77 -0.87 -10.13 -6.93
N ASP A 78 -0.77 -10.69 -8.12
CA ASP A 78 0.53 -10.89 -8.78
C ASP A 78 1.05 -9.57 -9.35
N ARG A 79 2.28 -9.21 -8.94
CA ARG A 79 2.97 -7.99 -9.35
C ARG A 79 4.03 -8.24 -10.43
N ASN A 80 4.18 -9.43 -10.98
CA ASN A 80 5.24 -9.71 -11.96
C ASN A 80 4.88 -9.32 -13.41
N LEU A 81 3.80 -8.55 -13.60
CA LEU A 81 3.36 -8.02 -14.89
C LEU A 81 3.77 -6.55 -15.09
#